data_AF-A0A817HCG1-F1
#
_entry.id   AF-A0A817HCG1-F1
#
_cell.length_a   1.000
_cell.length_b   1.000
_cell.length_c   1.000
_cell.angle_alpha   90.00
_cell.angle_beta   90.00
_cell.angle_gamma   90.00
#
_symmetry.space_group_name_H-M   'P 1'
#
loop_
_entity.id
_entity.type
_entity.pdbx_description
1 polymer ?
#
loop_
_entity_poly.entity_id
_entity_poly.type
_entity_poly.pdbx_seq_one_letter_code
_entity_poly.pdbx_strand_id
1 'polypeptide(L)'
;MIQPVQSTNQTIIPSPFLLSAYGIDNTATVNDILQRWSLPNFQVHQHLQAFQIKTTSHWSWFYLREQQLLLFFQHTTHLVTKWRNRLLSTTAELCLGNQFISINHLRDIIENVAYTKLDHGLTKSDINPKDRQNFSSCLKLTSNDLFKI
;
A
#
# COMPACT_ATOMS: atom_id res chain seq x y z
N MET A 1 11.35 10.94 -1.95
CA MET A 1 12.07 9.71 -1.55
C MET A 1 11.99 9.64 -0.04
N ILE A 2 11.16 8.76 0.53
CA ILE A 2 10.96 8.69 1.99
C ILE A 2 11.96 7.66 2.55
N GLN A 3 12.85 8.10 3.43
CA GLN A 3 13.82 7.24 4.11
C GLN A 3 13.17 6.58 5.34
N PRO A 4 13.59 5.35 5.71
CA PRO A 4 13.13 4.69 6.93
C PRO A 4 13.75 5.36 8.17
N VAL A 5 12.93 5.59 9.19
CA VAL A 5 13.36 6.07 10.52
C VAL A 5 13.91 4.87 11.31
N GLN A 6 15.05 5.06 11.98
CA GLN A 6 15.67 4.02 12.81
C GLN A 6 14.83 3.73 14.06
N SER A 7 14.64 2.44 14.37
CA SER A 7 13.87 1.97 15.52
C SER A 7 14.65 2.13 16.83
N THR A 8 14.15 2.96 17.75
CA THR A 8 14.56 2.95 19.16
C THR A 8 13.53 2.19 20.01
N ASN A 9 14.01 1.46 21.01
CA ASN A 9 13.25 0.60 21.91
C ASN A 9 12.23 1.37 22.77
N GLN A 10 11.12 1.76 22.17
CA GLN A 10 9.90 2.16 22.86
C GLN A 10 8.75 1.30 22.34
N THR A 11 7.81 0.99 23.22
CA THR A 11 6.57 0.25 22.95
C THR A 11 6.07 0.59 21.55
N ILE A 12 6.17 -0.39 20.65
CA ILE A 12 5.85 -0.24 19.23
C ILE A 12 4.33 -0.06 19.15
N ILE A 13 3.85 1.17 19.25
CA ILE A 13 2.59 1.54 18.64
C ILE A 13 2.91 1.47 17.14
N PRO A 14 2.37 0.50 16.39
CA PRO A 14 2.62 0.44 14.96
C PRO A 14 2.23 1.79 14.40
N SER A 15 3.21 2.50 13.83
CA SER A 15 2.97 3.81 13.25
C SER A 15 1.80 3.68 12.25
N PRO A 16 0.85 4.63 12.22
CA PRO A 16 -0.24 4.64 11.25
C PRO A 16 0.31 4.95 9.85
N PHE A 17 1.15 4.07 9.31
CA PHE A 17 1.64 4.12 7.96
C PHE A 17 0.91 3.07 7.13
N LEU A 18 -0.42 3.14 7.15
CA LEU A 18 -1.22 2.62 6.06
C LEU A 18 -2.23 3.69 5.63
N LEU A 19 -2.04 4.14 4.38
CA LEU A 19 -2.86 5.11 3.66
C LEU A 19 -2.85 6.54 4.17
N SER A 20 -1.70 7.19 3.94
CA SER A 20 -1.82 8.34 3.05
C SER A 20 -1.59 7.88 1.62
N ALA A 21 -2.69 7.62 0.91
CA ALA A 21 -2.67 7.42 -0.53
C ALA A 21 -2.42 8.79 -1.21
N TYR A 22 -1.23 9.36 -1.02
CA TYR A 22 -0.85 10.59 -1.70
C TYR A 22 -0.39 10.25 -3.12
N GLY A 23 -1.23 10.60 -4.08
CA GLY A 23 -0.95 10.51 -5.52
C GLY A 23 -0.02 11.63 -5.96
N ILE A 24 1.05 11.24 -6.63
CA ILE A 24 1.54 11.95 -7.81
C ILE A 24 1.75 10.82 -8.82
N ASP A 25 1.04 10.85 -9.95
CA ASP A 25 1.44 10.07 -11.12
C ASP A 25 2.64 10.77 -11.79
N ASN A 26 3.29 10.14 -12.76
CA ASN A 26 4.43 10.75 -13.44
C ASN A 26 4.01 11.86 -14.44
N THR A 27 2.72 12.19 -14.53
CA THR A 27 2.17 13.15 -15.48
C THR A 27 1.85 14.50 -14.85
N ALA A 28 1.72 14.58 -13.53
CA ALA A 28 1.57 15.84 -12.83
C ALA A 28 2.87 16.66 -12.92
N THR A 29 2.77 17.85 -13.48
CA THR A 29 3.86 18.81 -13.55
C THR A 29 4.05 19.49 -12.20
N VAL A 30 5.21 20.11 -12.01
CA VAL A 30 5.48 20.94 -10.82
C VAL A 30 4.42 22.04 -10.65
N ASN A 31 3.86 22.58 -11.75
CA ASN A 31 2.79 23.57 -11.71
C ASN A 31 1.47 23.01 -11.19
N ASP A 32 1.13 21.75 -11.49
CA ASP A 32 -0.10 21.11 -10.98
C ASP A 32 -0.06 20.93 -9.46
N ILE A 33 1.14 20.62 -8.94
CA ILE A 33 1.37 20.49 -7.50
C ILE A 33 1.33 21.86 -6.83
N LEU A 34 2.01 22.85 -7.41
CA LEU A 34 2.04 24.22 -6.89
C LEU A 34 0.65 24.87 -6.91
N GLN A 35 -0.14 24.72 -7.98
CA GLN A 35 -1.52 25.24 -8.03
C GLN A 35 -2.45 24.60 -6.99
N ARG A 36 -2.28 23.30 -6.70
CA ARG A 36 -3.05 22.62 -5.64
C ARG A 36 -2.69 23.09 -4.24
N TRP A 37 -1.43 23.41 -4.01
CA TRP A 37 -0.94 23.89 -2.71
C TRP A 37 -1.10 25.41 -2.57
N SER A 38 -1.22 26.14 -3.67
CA SER A 38 -1.50 27.57 -3.74
C SER A 38 -3.00 27.88 -3.80
N LEU A 39 -3.85 27.11 -3.10
CA LEU A 39 -5.24 27.49 -2.82
C LEU A 39 -5.35 27.95 -1.36
N PRO A 40 -4.81 29.12 -0.96
CA PRO A 40 -4.75 29.48 0.45
C PRO A 40 -6.11 29.93 1.00
N ASN A 41 -7.14 30.09 0.14
CA ASN A 41 -8.40 30.77 0.50
C ASN A 41 -9.69 30.03 0.09
N PHE A 42 -9.62 28.76 -0.32
CA PHE A 42 -10.84 28.03 -0.68
C PHE A 42 -11.55 27.52 0.59
N GLN A 43 -12.67 28.15 0.93
CA GLN A 43 -13.51 27.71 2.05
C GLN A 43 -14.28 26.45 1.65
N VAL A 44 -13.63 25.29 1.79
CA VAL A 44 -14.19 23.96 1.46
C VAL A 44 -15.57 23.76 2.09
N HIS A 45 -15.79 24.29 3.29
CA HIS A 45 -17.05 24.21 4.03
C HIS A 45 -18.22 24.96 3.38
N GLN A 46 -17.94 25.94 2.51
CA GLN A 46 -18.94 26.78 1.84
C GLN A 46 -19.34 26.24 0.46
N HIS A 47 -18.68 25.17 -0.02
CA HIS A 47 -18.90 24.66 -1.36
C HIS A 47 -20.03 23.64 -1.39
N LEU A 48 -21.12 23.97 -2.10
CA LEU A 48 -22.34 23.15 -2.21
C LEU A 48 -22.09 21.74 -2.78
N GLN A 49 -21.03 21.56 -3.57
CA GLN A 49 -20.69 20.28 -4.20
C GLN A 49 -19.58 19.52 -3.47
N ALA A 50 -19.20 19.94 -2.26
CA ALA A 50 -18.22 19.19 -1.49
C ALA A 50 -18.75 17.80 -1.14
N PHE A 51 -17.93 16.78 -1.35
CA PHE A 51 -18.19 15.43 -0.90
C PHE A 51 -18.19 15.37 0.62
N GLN A 52 -19.22 14.74 1.18
CA GLN A 52 -19.32 14.39 2.59
C GLN A 52 -18.94 12.91 2.73
N ILE A 53 -17.87 12.65 3.46
CA ILE A 53 -17.27 11.35 3.66
C ILE A 53 -17.44 10.99 5.12
N LYS A 54 -18.23 9.95 5.39
CA LYS A 54 -18.36 9.38 6.73
C LYS A 54 -17.25 8.37 6.95
N THR A 55 -16.27 8.72 7.75
CA THR A 55 -15.25 7.76 8.21
C THR A 55 -15.77 7.05 9.46
N THR A 56 -15.52 5.73 9.53
CA THR A 56 -15.90 4.93 10.69
C THR A 56 -14.96 5.26 11.86
N SER A 57 -15.52 5.52 13.05
CA SER A 57 -14.75 5.83 14.26
C SER A 57 -13.80 4.71 14.71
N HIS A 58 -14.08 3.47 14.31
CA HIS A 58 -13.22 2.30 14.55
C HIS A 58 -11.93 2.29 13.71
N TRP A 59 -11.79 3.16 12.70
CA TRP A 59 -10.58 3.26 11.88
C TRP A 59 -9.69 4.40 12.36
N SER A 60 -9.24 4.32 13.61
CA SER A 60 -8.36 5.33 14.22
C SER A 60 -7.03 5.52 13.48
N TRP A 61 -6.64 4.57 12.63
CA TRP A 61 -5.47 4.60 11.76
C TRP A 61 -5.71 5.30 10.42
N PHE A 62 -6.97 5.56 10.04
CA PHE A 62 -7.33 6.16 8.76
C PHE A 62 -7.63 7.65 8.93
N TYR A 63 -6.78 8.51 8.36
CA TYR A 63 -6.95 9.96 8.43
C TYR A 63 -7.47 10.52 7.09
N LEU A 64 -8.70 11.00 7.10
CA LEU A 64 -9.32 11.72 5.99
C LEU A 64 -10.25 12.79 6.55
N ARG A 65 -10.23 13.99 5.96
CA ARG A 65 -11.21 15.02 6.32
C ARG A 65 -12.59 14.62 5.81
N GLU A 66 -13.62 14.82 6.63
CA GLU A 66 -15.00 14.47 6.29
C GLU A 66 -15.53 15.25 5.09
N GLN A 67 -15.03 16.46 4.84
CA GLN A 67 -15.44 17.27 3.71
C GLN A 67 -14.29 17.46 2.72
N GLN A 68 -14.50 17.07 1.46
CA GLN A 68 -13.51 17.20 0.39
C GLN A 68 -14.15 17.72 -0.90
N LEU A 69 -13.43 18.57 -1.63
CA LEU A 69 -13.88 19.02 -2.96
C LEU A 69 -13.60 18.01 -4.05
N LEU A 70 -12.51 17.24 -3.90
CA LEU A 70 -11.99 16.33 -4.89
C LEU A 70 -11.54 15.05 -4.21
N LEU A 71 -11.83 13.92 -4.83
CA LEU A 71 -11.34 12.61 -4.43
C LEU A 71 -10.26 12.18 -5.43
N PHE A 72 -9.07 11.88 -4.92
CA PHE A 72 -7.96 11.39 -5.73
C PHE A 72 -7.69 9.92 -5.41
N PHE A 73 -7.66 9.10 -6.45
CA PHE A 73 -7.39 7.67 -6.32
C PHE A 73 -6.09 7.34 -7.07
N GLN A 74 -5.21 6.57 -6.44
CA GLN A 74 -4.08 5.97 -7.16
C GLN A 74 -4.60 4.85 -8.07
N HIS A 75 -3.94 4.70 -9.21
CA HIS A 75 -4.19 3.58 -10.11
C HIS A 75 -3.94 2.26 -9.37
N THR A 76 -4.88 1.33 -9.48
CA THR A 76 -4.89 0.05 -8.74
C THR A 76 -3.62 -0.76 -8.98
N THR A 77 -3.14 -0.84 -10.22
CA THR A 77 -1.86 -1.47 -10.59
C THR A 77 -0.66 -0.95 -9.79
N HIS A 78 -0.60 0.37 -9.55
CA HIS A 78 0.50 0.96 -8.79
C HIS A 78 0.38 0.65 -7.30
N LEU A 79 -0.84 0.67 -6.76
CA LEU A 79 -1.09 0.27 -5.37
C LEU A 79 -0.64 -1.18 -5.16
N VAL A 80 -1.14 -2.11 -5.97
CA VAL A 80 -0.82 -3.53 -5.83
C VAL A 80 0.69 -3.77 -5.99
N THR A 81 1.35 -3.12 -6.95
CA THR A 81 2.80 -3.21 -7.13
C THR A 81 3.58 -2.67 -5.92
N LYS A 82 3.13 -1.59 -5.29
CA LYS A 82 3.75 -1.07 -4.05
C LYS A 82 3.60 -2.06 -2.89
N TRP A 83 2.44 -2.69 -2.75
CA TRP A 83 2.19 -3.71 -1.73
C TRP A 83 3.11 -4.92 -1.92
N ARG A 84 3.20 -5.45 -3.16
CA ARG A 84 4.16 -6.51 -3.50
C ARG A 84 5.59 -6.09 -3.14
N ASN A 85 6.02 -4.90 -3.57
CA ASN A 85 7.38 -4.44 -3.33
C ASN A 85 7.68 -4.23 -1.83
N ARG A 86 6.67 -3.89 -1.02
CA ARG A 86 6.80 -3.83 0.44
C ARG A 86 6.89 -5.24 1.04
N LEU A 87 6.01 -6.16 0.63
CA LEU A 87 6.02 -7.56 1.05
C LEU A 87 7.37 -8.26 0.78
N LEU A 88 7.96 -7.98 -0.38
CA LEU A 88 9.25 -8.54 -0.80
C LEU A 88 10.45 -7.74 -0.27
N SER A 89 10.23 -6.64 0.46
CA SER A 89 11.30 -5.80 0.97
C SER A 89 12.04 -6.50 2.10
N THR A 90 13.37 -6.45 2.06
CA THR A 90 14.22 -6.86 3.19
C THR A 90 14.53 -5.72 4.14
N THR A 91 14.14 -4.49 3.79
CA THR A 91 14.48 -3.27 4.55
C THR A 91 13.28 -2.63 5.21
N ALA A 92 12.08 -2.92 4.74
CA ALA A 92 10.86 -2.33 5.27
C ALA A 92 9.85 -3.38 5.65
N GLU A 93 9.29 -3.20 6.84
CA GLU A 93 8.33 -4.11 7.41
C GLU A 93 6.93 -3.88 6.82
N LEU A 94 6.20 -4.97 6.61
CA LEU A 94 4.78 -4.95 6.30
C LEU A 94 4.03 -5.50 7.51
N CYS A 95 3.37 -4.62 8.26
CA CYS A 95 2.59 -4.99 9.43
C CYS A 95 1.10 -4.88 9.13
N LEU A 96 0.33 -5.91 9.52
CA LEU A 96 -1.13 -5.89 9.54
C LEU A 96 -1.59 -6.05 10.99
N GLY A 97 -1.94 -4.94 11.63
CA GLY A 97 -2.18 -4.91 13.07
C GLY A 97 -0.91 -5.29 13.84
N ASN A 98 -1.01 -6.34 14.68
CA ASN A 98 0.11 -6.86 15.45
C ASN A 98 0.85 -8.02 14.74
N GLN A 99 0.50 -8.33 13.49
CA GLN A 99 1.11 -9.39 12.71
C GLN A 99 2.12 -8.81 11.73
N PHE A 100 3.26 -9.50 11.60
CA PHE A 100 4.31 -9.15 10.64
C PHE A 100 4.22 -10.06 9.43
N ILE A 101 4.38 -9.50 8.23
CA ILE A 101 4.38 -10.25 6.98
C ILE A 101 5.75 -10.12 6.32
N SER A 102 6.32 -11.26 5.95
CA SER A 102 7.63 -11.33 5.31
C SER A 102 7.61 -12.18 4.04
N ILE A 103 8.63 -12.00 3.21
CA ILE A 103 8.92 -12.87 2.06
C ILE A 103 9.12 -14.33 2.45
N ASN A 104 9.51 -14.63 3.69
CA ASN A 104 9.77 -16.00 4.12
C ASN A 104 8.49 -16.84 4.09
N HIS A 105 7.33 -16.26 4.43
CA HIS A 105 6.05 -16.97 4.33
C HIS A 105 5.78 -17.50 2.90
N LEU A 106 6.20 -16.75 1.87
CA LEU A 106 6.06 -17.18 0.48
C LEU A 106 7.11 -18.21 0.09
N ARG A 107 8.32 -18.12 0.64
CA ARG A 107 9.37 -19.13 0.44
C ARG A 107 8.96 -20.46 1.05
N ASP A 108 8.38 -20.43 2.25
CA ASP A 108 7.88 -21.60 2.93
C ASP A 108 6.84 -22.32 2.06
N ILE A 109 5.90 -21.59 1.43
CA ILE A 109 4.92 -22.18 0.50
C ILE A 109 5.61 -22.81 -0.73
N ILE A 110 6.56 -22.11 -1.35
CA ILE A 110 7.25 -22.57 -2.57
C ILE A 110 8.14 -23.79 -2.30
N GLU A 111 8.71 -23.89 -1.09
CA GLU A 111 9.69 -24.91 -0.72
C GLU A 111 9.07 -26.05 0.11
N ASN A 112 7.78 -25.97 0.45
CA ASN A 112 7.08 -27.00 1.19
C ASN A 112 6.90 -28.27 0.36
N VAL A 113 7.24 -29.43 0.92
CA VAL A 113 7.07 -30.74 0.28
C VAL A 113 5.61 -31.19 0.19
N ALA A 114 4.71 -30.61 1.00
CA ALA A 114 3.29 -30.97 1.02
C ALA A 114 2.50 -30.42 -0.18
N TYR A 115 3.04 -29.39 -0.86
CA TYR A 115 2.34 -28.67 -1.92
C TYR A 115 3.21 -28.56 -3.15
N THR A 116 2.60 -28.73 -4.32
CA THR A 116 3.30 -28.61 -5.60
C THR A 116 3.07 -27.24 -6.21
N LYS A 117 3.92 -26.90 -7.19
CA LYS A 117 3.75 -25.69 -8.01
C LYS A 117 2.36 -25.61 -8.67
N LEU A 118 1.73 -26.74 -8.97
CA LEU A 118 0.39 -26.75 -9.56
C LEU A 118 -0.68 -26.32 -8.56
N ASP A 119 -0.46 -26.57 -7.27
CA ASP A 119 -1.38 -26.18 -6.19
C ASP A 119 -1.28 -24.68 -5.90
N HIS A 120 -0.05 -24.15 -5.81
CA HIS A 120 0.18 -22.77 -5.38
C HIS A 120 0.47 -21.77 -6.52
N GLY A 121 0.84 -22.21 -7.72
CA GLY A 121 1.09 -21.38 -8.89
C GLY A 121 2.33 -20.46 -8.85
N LEU A 122 2.96 -20.28 -7.68
CA LEU A 122 4.15 -19.45 -7.50
C LEU A 122 5.46 -20.08 -8.01
N THR A 123 6.38 -19.23 -8.48
CA THR A 123 7.78 -19.57 -8.77
C THR A 123 8.75 -18.63 -8.05
N LYS A 124 10.02 -19.05 -7.93
CA LYS A 124 11.09 -18.23 -7.32
C LYS A 124 11.26 -16.85 -7.98
N SER A 125 10.97 -16.75 -9.29
CA SER A 125 10.97 -15.48 -10.02
C SER A 125 9.86 -14.52 -9.58
N ASP A 126 8.69 -15.04 -9.17
CA ASP A 126 7.57 -14.21 -8.73
C ASP A 126 7.94 -13.46 -7.44
N ILE A 127 8.73 -14.06 -6.55
CA ILE A 127 9.17 -13.43 -5.31
C ILE A 127 10.51 -12.69 -5.43
N ASN A 128 10.99 -12.42 -6.65
CA ASN A 128 12.24 -11.69 -6.85
C ASN A 128 12.07 -10.18 -6.56
N PRO A 129 12.75 -9.62 -5.54
CA PRO A 129 12.62 -8.20 -5.18
C PRO A 129 13.31 -7.24 -6.16
N LYS A 130 14.19 -7.75 -7.03
CA LYS A 130 14.88 -6.92 -8.04
C LYS A 130 13.92 -6.46 -9.15
N ASP A 131 12.96 -7.30 -9.51
CA ASP A 131 11.96 -6.99 -10.52
C ASP A 131 10.79 -6.23 -9.89
N ARG A 132 10.94 -4.91 -9.74
CA ARG A 132 9.96 -4.04 -9.06
C ARG A 132 8.71 -3.72 -9.90
N GLN A 133 8.69 -4.12 -11.17
CA GLN A 133 7.61 -3.81 -12.12
C GLN A 133 6.81 -5.06 -12.53
N ASN A 134 7.08 -6.21 -11.90
CA ASN A 134 6.38 -7.46 -12.19
C ASN A 134 4.92 -7.45 -11.73
N PHE A 135 4.04 -6.91 -12.56
CA PHE A 135 2.61 -6.91 -12.25
C PHE A 135 2.00 -8.32 -12.29
N SER A 136 2.47 -9.20 -13.19
CA SER A 136 1.98 -10.59 -13.27
C SER A 136 2.19 -11.36 -11.97
N SER A 137 3.32 -11.14 -11.29
CA SER A 137 3.59 -11.74 -9.98
C SER A 137 2.59 -11.26 -8.94
N CYS A 138 2.17 -9.99 -9.00
CA CYS A 138 1.17 -9.48 -8.08
C CYS A 138 -0.13 -10.28 -8.15
N LEU A 139 -0.62 -10.55 -9.36
CA LEU A 139 -1.87 -11.31 -9.58
C LEU A 139 -1.78 -12.71 -8.97
N LYS A 140 -0.63 -13.38 -9.13
CA LYS A 140 -0.40 -14.69 -8.54
C LYS A 140 -0.36 -14.63 -7.01
N LEU A 141 0.35 -13.66 -6.43
CA LEU A 141 0.46 -13.49 -4.98
C LEU A 141 -0.87 -13.18 -4.30
N THR A 142 -1.81 -12.59 -5.05
CA THR A 142 -3.18 -12.33 -4.58
C THR A 142 -4.18 -13.39 -5.01
N SER A 143 -3.73 -14.50 -5.61
CA SER A 143 -4.63 -15.56 -6.10
C SER A 143 -5.29 -16.28 -4.92
N ASN A 144 -6.57 -16.62 -5.09
CA ASN A 144 -7.31 -17.41 -4.11
C ASN A 144 -6.75 -18.82 -3.96
N ASP A 145 -6.06 -19.35 -4.97
CA ASP A 145 -5.50 -20.70 -4.93
C ASP A 145 -4.38 -20.84 -3.90
N LEU A 146 -3.68 -19.73 -3.58
CA LEU A 146 -2.68 -19.71 -2.50
C LEU A 146 -3.28 -19.96 -1.11
N PHE A 147 -4.56 -19.63 -0.91
CA PHE A 147 -5.23 -19.77 0.38
C PHE A 147 -5.95 -21.11 0.55
N LYS A 148 -5.96 -21.96 -0.48
CA LYS A 148 -6.58 -23.31 -0.44
C LYS A 148 -5.61 -24.40 0.02
N ILE A 149 -4.41 -23.97 0.43
CA ILE A 149 -3.25 -24.76 0.80
C ILE A 149 -3.26 -25.01 2.31
#